data_AF-A0A1Y1XKJ1-F1
#
_entry.id   AF-A0A1Y1XKJ1-F1
#
_cell.length_a   1.000
_cell.length_b   1.000
_cell.length_c   1.000
_cell.angle_alpha   90.00
_cell.angle_beta   90.00
_cell.angle_gamma   90.00
#
_symmetry.space_group_name_H-M   'P 1'
#
loop_
_entity.id
_entity.type
_entity.pdbx_description
1 polymer ?
#
loop_
_entity_poly.entity_id
_entity_poly.type
_entity_poly.pdbx_seq_one_letter_code
_entity_poly.pdbx_strand_id
1 'polypeptide(L)'
;MSFFNHLYLNHPSTYNYNYKYKLFLDAFFIGFFESANADTWASELGILSRQSPILILKGFQHVPKGINGAISKYGTICSIFGGLFISIIAIICNIVRYGIKNYFINFNIPLLSIGIKLLLCGGFIGFIGSLIDSILGQTIQLTIYNVTKQCVIEKEQVENAIKNGDKLKYYGKDILNNSGINLVTGLITALISGYLGVILF
;
A
#
# COMPACT_ATOMS: atom_id res chain seq x y z
N MET A 1 -14.08 -22.37 -7.45
CA MET A 1 -15.07 -21.56 -8.23
C MET A 1 -14.89 -20.07 -7.91
N SER A 2 -14.03 -19.32 -8.61
CA SER A 2 -13.53 -18.00 -8.19
C SER A 2 -13.70 -16.88 -9.23
N PHE A 3 -13.56 -15.62 -8.76
CA PHE A 3 -13.57 -14.32 -9.46
C PHE A 3 -13.96 -14.33 -10.95
N PHE A 4 -13.15 -14.95 -11.81
CA PHE A 4 -13.37 -15.00 -13.26
C PHE A 4 -14.33 -16.08 -13.79
N ASN A 5 -14.56 -17.20 -13.08
CA ASN A 5 -15.52 -18.22 -13.52
C ASN A 5 -16.95 -17.67 -13.55
N HIS A 6 -17.25 -16.72 -12.67
CA HIS A 6 -18.54 -16.04 -12.68
C HIS A 6 -18.62 -14.90 -13.70
N LEU A 7 -17.51 -14.25 -14.04
CA LEU A 7 -17.44 -13.33 -15.18
C LEU A 7 -17.64 -14.05 -16.53
N TYR A 8 -17.32 -15.34 -16.62
CA TYR A 8 -17.43 -16.14 -17.86
C TYR A 8 -18.76 -16.87 -18.04
N LEU A 9 -19.46 -17.23 -16.96
CA LEU A 9 -20.68 -18.05 -17.03
C LEU A 9 -21.90 -17.19 -16.71
N ASN A 10 -22.55 -16.67 -17.76
CA ASN A 10 -23.89 -16.10 -17.72
C ASN A 10 -24.89 -17.15 -17.16
N HIS A 11 -25.12 -17.17 -15.84
CA HIS A 11 -26.23 -17.88 -15.25
C HIS A 11 -27.05 -16.93 -14.36
N PRO A 12 -28.33 -16.67 -14.71
CA PRO A 12 -29.15 -15.73 -13.98
C PRO A 12 -29.72 -16.33 -12.69
N SER A 13 -29.93 -15.43 -11.72
CA SER A 13 -31.01 -15.35 -10.73
C SER A 13 -30.94 -16.02 -9.35
N THR A 14 -29.98 -16.87 -8.97
CA THR A 14 -29.86 -17.35 -7.56
C THR A 14 -28.47 -17.25 -6.91
N TYR A 15 -27.45 -16.80 -7.65
CA TYR A 15 -26.03 -16.80 -7.24
C TYR A 15 -25.46 -15.44 -6.79
N ASN A 16 -26.30 -14.40 -6.67
CA ASN A 16 -25.82 -13.01 -6.67
C ASN A 16 -25.07 -12.58 -5.39
N TYR A 17 -25.47 -13.08 -4.23
CA TYR A 17 -24.81 -12.74 -2.95
C TYR A 17 -23.47 -13.47 -2.79
N ASN A 18 -23.44 -14.79 -3.00
CA ASN A 18 -22.23 -15.60 -2.88
C ASN A 18 -21.11 -15.11 -3.82
N TYR A 19 -21.48 -14.61 -5.00
CA TYR A 19 -20.52 -14.01 -5.92
C TYR A 19 -19.92 -12.71 -5.40
N LYS A 20 -20.76 -11.78 -4.91
CA LYS A 20 -20.28 -10.51 -4.33
C LYS A 20 -19.38 -10.71 -3.12
N TYR A 21 -19.72 -11.64 -2.22
CA TYR A 21 -18.85 -11.98 -1.09
C TYR A 21 -17.50 -12.49 -1.56
N LYS A 22 -17.48 -13.28 -2.63
CA LYS A 22 -16.23 -13.78 -3.18
C LYS A 22 -15.37 -12.69 -3.81
N LEU A 23 -15.97 -11.83 -4.64
CA LEU A 23 -15.26 -10.67 -5.21
C LEU A 23 -14.70 -9.77 -4.10
N PHE A 24 -15.50 -9.53 -3.06
CA PHE A 24 -15.07 -8.75 -1.90
C PHE A 24 -13.84 -9.37 -1.24
N LEU A 25 -13.89 -10.67 -0.92
CA LEU A 25 -12.78 -11.34 -0.25
C LEU A 25 -11.52 -11.41 -1.13
N ASP A 26 -11.67 -11.75 -2.42
CA ASP A 26 -10.55 -11.82 -3.36
C ASP A 26 -9.86 -10.44 -3.47
N ALA A 27 -10.63 -9.36 -3.66
CA ALA A 27 -10.09 -8.00 -3.73
C ALA A 27 -9.57 -7.48 -2.37
N PHE A 28 -10.19 -7.89 -1.25
CA PHE A 28 -9.73 -7.57 0.10
C PHE A 28 -8.30 -8.09 0.33
N PHE A 29 -8.06 -9.38 0.04
CA PHE A 29 -6.73 -9.96 0.19
C PHE A 29 -5.70 -9.31 -0.74
N ILE A 30 -6.05 -9.12 -2.01
CA ILE A 30 -5.16 -8.49 -2.98
C ILE A 30 -4.81 -7.05 -2.54
N GLY A 31 -5.81 -6.26 -2.13
CA GLY A 31 -5.61 -4.89 -1.69
C GLY A 31 -4.73 -4.75 -0.45
N PHE A 32 -4.83 -5.70 0.49
CA PHE A 32 -3.92 -5.77 1.64
C PHE A 32 -2.46 -5.84 1.16
N PHE A 33 -2.14 -6.80 0.28
CA PHE A 33 -0.79 -6.99 -0.24
C PHE A 33 -0.33 -5.86 -1.16
N GLU A 34 -1.23 -5.29 -1.97
CA GLU A 34 -0.94 -4.11 -2.80
C GLU A 34 -0.46 -2.95 -1.94
N SER A 35 -1.19 -2.63 -0.86
CA SER A 35 -0.81 -1.55 0.05
C SER A 35 0.49 -1.83 0.81
N ALA A 36 0.69 -3.05 1.31
CA ALA A 36 1.89 -3.43 2.05
C ALA A 36 3.16 -3.38 1.17
N ASN A 37 3.09 -3.88 -0.07
CA ASN A 37 4.21 -3.82 -0.99
C ASN A 37 4.47 -2.38 -1.49
N ALA A 38 3.40 -1.62 -1.75
CA ALA A 38 3.51 -0.22 -2.13
C ALA A 38 4.22 0.62 -1.06
N ASP A 39 3.87 0.42 0.21
CA ASP A 39 4.50 1.15 1.31
C ASP A 39 5.98 0.77 1.48
N THR A 40 6.29 -0.53 1.38
CA THR A 40 7.68 -1.02 1.40
C THR A 40 8.50 -0.39 0.28
N TRP A 41 7.99 -0.35 -0.95
CA TRP A 41 8.68 0.27 -2.08
C TRP A 41 8.80 1.78 -1.90
N ALA A 42 7.78 2.44 -1.36
CA ALA A 42 7.81 3.88 -1.12
C ALA A 42 8.86 4.28 -0.07
N SER A 43 9.00 3.52 1.00
CA SER A 43 9.95 3.79 2.08
C SER A 43 11.39 3.44 1.70
N GLU A 44 11.61 2.23 1.18
CA GLU A 44 12.96 1.74 0.82
C GLU A 44 13.52 2.44 -0.42
N LEU A 45 12.73 2.63 -1.48
CA LEU A 45 13.19 3.33 -2.67
C LEU A 45 13.07 4.84 -2.51
N GLY A 46 12.12 5.33 -1.72
CA GLY A 46 11.93 6.76 -1.47
C GLY A 46 13.14 7.42 -0.80
N ILE A 47 13.95 6.67 -0.04
CA ILE A 47 15.19 7.19 0.55
C ILE A 47 16.20 7.65 -0.50
N LEU A 48 16.13 7.10 -1.72
CA LEU A 48 16.96 7.48 -2.86
C LEU A 48 16.53 8.81 -3.49
N SER A 49 15.41 9.39 -3.05
CA SER A 49 14.95 10.69 -3.55
C SER A 49 16.00 11.77 -3.31
N ARG A 50 16.27 12.58 -4.34
CA ARG A 50 17.16 13.75 -4.24
C ARG A 50 16.51 14.91 -3.48
N GLN A 51 15.17 14.99 -3.50
CA GLN A 51 14.43 16.03 -2.82
C GLN A 51 14.18 15.62 -1.36
N SER A 52 14.22 16.59 -0.46
CA SER A 52 13.88 16.34 0.95
C SER A 52 12.42 15.96 1.06
N PRO A 53 12.07 14.88 1.78
CA PRO A 53 10.70 14.47 1.96
C PRO A 53 9.92 15.52 2.76
N ILE A 54 8.59 15.44 2.70
CA ILE A 54 7.68 16.42 3.28
C ILE A 54 6.66 15.76 4.21
N LEU A 55 6.25 16.49 5.25
CA LEU A 55 5.11 16.12 6.10
C LEU A 55 3.84 16.81 5.61
N ILE A 56 2.90 16.03 5.07
CA ILE A 56 1.70 16.56 4.42
C ILE A 56 0.80 17.30 5.43
N LEU A 57 0.60 16.75 6.63
CA LEU A 57 -0.29 17.34 7.63
C LEU A 57 0.36 18.51 8.40
N LYS A 58 1.66 18.73 8.23
CA LYS A 58 2.38 19.87 8.80
C LYS A 58 2.68 20.94 7.74
N GLY A 59 1.72 21.21 6.86
CA GLY A 59 1.82 22.27 5.86
C GLY A 59 2.93 22.05 4.85
N PHE A 60 3.14 20.80 4.41
CA PHE A 60 4.19 20.43 3.45
C PHE A 60 5.61 20.77 3.93
N GLN A 61 5.83 20.73 5.24
CA GLN A 61 7.13 21.00 5.84
C GLN A 61 8.18 19.99 5.36
N HIS A 62 9.31 20.50 4.84
CA HIS A 62 10.47 19.68 4.54
C HIS A 62 11.13 19.14 5.81
N VAL A 63 11.47 17.86 5.80
CA VAL A 63 12.12 17.17 6.92
C VAL A 63 13.31 16.34 6.43
N PRO A 64 14.26 16.00 7.34
CA PRO A 64 15.32 15.05 7.03
C PRO A 64 14.77 13.70 6.57
N LYS A 65 15.62 12.90 5.90
CA LYS A 65 15.28 11.52 5.54
C LYS A 65 15.13 10.65 6.79
N GLY A 66 14.25 9.65 6.71
CA GLY A 66 13.99 8.71 7.80
C GLY A 66 12.93 9.16 8.82
N ILE A 67 12.32 10.33 8.64
CA ILE A 67 11.18 10.74 9.49
C ILE A 67 9.94 9.94 9.09
N ASN A 68 9.30 9.28 10.07
CA ASN A 68 8.11 8.47 9.84
C ASN A 68 6.97 9.33 9.28
N GLY A 69 6.29 8.81 8.27
CA GLY A 69 5.21 9.48 7.56
C GLY A 69 5.60 10.66 6.68
N ALA A 70 6.90 10.86 6.44
CA ALA A 70 7.36 11.82 5.45
C ALA A 70 7.30 11.22 4.03
N ILE A 71 6.64 11.92 3.11
CA ILE A 71 6.50 11.45 1.72
C ILE A 71 7.53 12.11 0.81
N SER A 72 7.97 11.39 -0.22
CA SER A 72 8.79 11.94 -1.31
C SER A 72 8.13 11.65 -2.65
N LYS A 73 8.33 12.52 -3.65
CA LYS A 73 7.78 12.31 -4.99
C LYS A 73 8.19 10.96 -5.60
N TYR A 74 9.45 10.59 -5.39
CA TYR A 74 9.97 9.31 -5.88
C TYR A 74 9.33 8.13 -5.16
N GLY A 75 9.21 8.19 -3.83
CA GLY A 75 8.51 7.18 -3.04
C GLY A 75 7.04 7.03 -3.44
N THR A 76 6.34 8.14 -3.70
CA THR A 76 4.95 8.12 -4.19
C THR A 76 4.79 7.48 -5.56
N ILE A 77 5.77 7.62 -6.45
CA ILE A 77 5.76 6.91 -7.73
C ILE A 77 6.03 5.42 -7.49
N CYS A 78 6.99 5.09 -6.61
CA CYS A 78 7.29 3.72 -6.22
C CYS A 78 6.09 3.01 -5.57
N SER A 79 5.25 3.69 -4.78
CA SER A 79 4.03 3.09 -4.22
C SER A 79 3.03 2.67 -5.30
N ILE A 80 2.86 3.50 -6.34
CA ILE A 80 1.97 3.16 -7.47
C ILE A 80 2.49 1.89 -8.17
N PHE A 81 3.79 1.84 -8.44
CA PHE A 81 4.41 0.66 -9.06
C PHE A 81 4.39 -0.57 -8.15
N GLY A 82 4.52 -0.40 -6.84
CA GLY A 82 4.41 -1.49 -5.88
C GLY A 82 3.02 -2.11 -5.87
N GLY A 83 1.96 -1.30 -5.97
CA GLY A 83 0.59 -1.78 -6.14
C GLY A 83 0.38 -2.49 -7.48
N LEU A 84 0.82 -1.86 -8.59
CA LEU A 84 0.77 -2.46 -9.93
C LEU A 84 1.46 -3.82 -9.99
N PHE A 85 2.61 -3.96 -9.33
CA PHE A 85 3.38 -5.21 -9.28
C PHE A 85 2.57 -6.36 -8.67
N ILE A 86 1.87 -6.11 -7.56
CA ILE A 86 1.01 -7.12 -6.93
C ILE A 86 -0.18 -7.46 -7.84
N SER A 87 -0.79 -6.49 -8.52
CA SER A 87 -1.86 -6.79 -9.48
C SER A 87 -1.36 -7.62 -10.67
N ILE A 88 -0.14 -7.37 -11.16
CA ILE A 88 0.49 -8.21 -12.20
C ILE A 88 0.65 -9.65 -11.70
N ILE A 89 1.14 -9.83 -10.47
CA ILE A 89 1.23 -11.16 -9.85
C ILE A 89 -0.16 -11.81 -9.76
N ALA A 90 -1.19 -11.08 -9.33
CA ALA A 90 -2.55 -11.60 -9.25
C ALA A 90 -3.08 -12.04 -10.63
N ILE A 91 -2.78 -11.29 -11.70
CA ILE A 91 -3.12 -11.67 -13.08
C ILE A 91 -2.37 -12.95 -13.48
N ILE A 92 -1.06 -13.03 -13.25
CA ILE A 92 -0.24 -14.21 -13.58
C ILE A 92 -0.74 -15.45 -12.82
N CYS A 93 -1.02 -15.34 -11.52
CA CYS A 93 -1.57 -16.43 -10.72
C CYS A 93 -2.91 -16.92 -11.30
N ASN A 94 -3.76 -16.01 -11.79
CA ASN A 94 -5.00 -16.40 -12.46
C ASN A 94 -4.74 -17.10 -13.80
N ILE A 95 -3.79 -16.65 -14.61
CA ILE A 95 -3.40 -17.31 -15.87
C ILE A 95 -2.94 -18.75 -15.60
N VAL A 96 -2.04 -18.93 -14.63
CA VAL A 96 -1.52 -20.25 -14.24
C VAL A 96 -2.66 -21.16 -13.78
N ARG A 97 -3.59 -20.64 -12.98
CA ARG A 97 -4.72 -21.41 -12.44
C ARG A 97 -5.72 -21.85 -13.51
N TYR A 98 -5.99 -21.05 -14.53
CA TYR A 98 -6.90 -21.41 -15.62
C TYR A 98 -6.24 -22.22 -16.74
N GLY A 99 -4.90 -22.24 -16.76
CA GLY A 99 -4.10 -22.83 -17.81
C GLY A 99 -3.92 -21.88 -18.99
N ILE A 100 -2.67 -21.74 -19.43
CA ILE A 100 -2.24 -20.80 -20.47
C ILE A 100 -3.06 -20.98 -21.76
N LYS A 101 -3.29 -22.22 -22.20
CA LYS A 101 -4.09 -22.50 -23.42
C LYS A 101 -5.53 -21.99 -23.30
N ASN A 102 -6.21 -22.25 -22.20
CA ASN A 102 -7.59 -21.80 -22.00
C ASN A 102 -7.68 -20.28 -21.85
N TYR A 103 -6.64 -19.65 -21.31
CA TYR A 103 -6.56 -18.19 -21.17
C TYR A 103 -6.40 -17.50 -22.52
N PHE A 104 -5.52 -17.99 -23.40
CA PHE A 104 -5.30 -17.40 -24.73
C PHE A 104 -6.37 -17.77 -25.76
N ILE A 105 -6.93 -18.99 -25.72
CA ILE A 105 -7.99 -19.41 -26.66
C ILE A 105 -9.29 -18.66 -26.39
N ASN A 106 -9.61 -18.40 -25.12
CA ASN A 106 -10.82 -17.66 -24.74
C ASN A 106 -10.57 -16.16 -24.55
N PHE A 107 -9.45 -15.61 -25.01
CA PHE A 107 -9.05 -14.21 -24.80
C PHE A 107 -9.98 -13.25 -25.57
N ASN A 108 -11.20 -13.09 -25.08
CA ASN A 108 -12.14 -12.09 -25.56
C ASN A 108 -11.77 -10.72 -24.96
N ILE A 109 -12.16 -9.62 -25.63
CA ILE A 109 -12.02 -8.24 -25.15
C ILE A 109 -12.39 -8.00 -23.65
N PRO A 110 -13.38 -8.71 -23.06
CA PRO A 110 -13.67 -8.62 -21.62
C PRO A 110 -12.47 -8.95 -20.72
N LEU A 111 -11.60 -9.90 -21.08
CA LEU A 111 -10.48 -10.33 -20.23
C LEU A 111 -9.39 -9.26 -20.12
N LEU A 112 -9.09 -8.58 -21.23
CA LEU A 112 -8.19 -7.43 -21.25
C LEU A 112 -8.75 -6.28 -20.41
N SER A 113 -10.06 -6.03 -20.49
CA SER A 113 -10.71 -4.98 -19.70
C SER A 113 -10.61 -5.24 -18.19
N ILE A 114 -10.72 -6.51 -17.77
CA ILE A 114 -10.61 -6.89 -16.36
C ILE A 114 -9.16 -6.76 -15.88
N GLY A 115 -8.18 -7.17 -16.70
CA GLY A 115 -6.75 -6.97 -16.38
C GLY A 115 -6.38 -5.50 -16.21
N ILE A 116 -6.84 -4.62 -17.10
CA ILE A 116 -6.62 -3.17 -16.99
C ILE A 116 -7.28 -2.62 -15.72
N LYS A 117 -8.52 -3.03 -15.40
CA LYS A 117 -9.18 -2.62 -14.15
C LYS A 117 -8.37 -3.05 -12.93
N LEU A 118 -7.85 -4.28 -12.90
CA LEU A 118 -7.02 -4.77 -11.79
C LEU A 118 -5.76 -3.92 -11.63
N LEU A 119 -5.05 -3.61 -12.72
CA LEU A 119 -3.87 -2.75 -12.69
C LEU A 119 -4.20 -1.34 -12.18
N LEU A 120 -5.26 -0.72 -12.69
CA LEU A 120 -5.68 0.62 -12.25
C LEU A 120 -6.08 0.60 -10.77
N CYS A 121 -6.81 -0.42 -10.33
CA CYS A 121 -7.17 -0.59 -8.92
C CYS A 121 -5.93 -0.75 -8.04
N GLY A 122 -4.98 -1.62 -8.41
CA GLY A 122 -3.81 -1.82 -7.57
C GLY A 122 -2.85 -0.64 -7.54
N GLY A 123 -2.66 0.07 -8.65
CA GLY A 123 -1.92 1.33 -8.64
C GLY A 123 -2.58 2.37 -7.71
N PHE A 124 -3.91 2.45 -7.74
CA PHE A 124 -4.68 3.33 -6.86
C PHE A 124 -4.60 2.91 -5.38
N ILE A 125 -4.81 1.61 -5.07
CA ILE A 125 -4.71 1.07 -3.71
C ILE A 125 -3.29 1.21 -3.17
N GLY A 126 -2.27 0.98 -3.99
CA GLY A 126 -0.87 1.19 -3.59
C GLY A 126 -0.59 2.65 -3.22
N PHE A 127 -1.06 3.60 -4.04
CA PHE A 127 -0.95 5.03 -3.74
C PHE A 127 -1.71 5.44 -2.47
N ILE A 128 -3.00 5.09 -2.38
CA ILE A 128 -3.84 5.45 -1.22
C ILE A 128 -3.34 4.77 0.05
N GLY A 129 -2.89 3.52 -0.03
CA GLY A 129 -2.33 2.79 1.09
C GLY A 129 -1.10 3.46 1.67
N SER A 130 -0.08 3.75 0.84
CA SER A 130 1.11 4.44 1.31
C SER A 130 0.81 5.86 1.81
N LEU A 131 -0.20 6.53 1.26
CA LEU A 131 -0.66 7.84 1.75
C LEU A 131 -1.30 7.75 3.14
N ILE A 132 -2.19 6.77 3.36
CA ILE A 132 -2.80 6.50 4.67
C ILE A 132 -1.70 6.13 5.68
N ASP A 133 -0.76 5.28 5.28
CA ASP A 133 0.39 4.91 6.10
C ASP A 133 1.16 6.15 6.53
N SER A 134 1.47 7.02 5.58
CA SER A 134 2.21 8.25 5.85
C SER A 134 1.45 9.21 6.77
N ILE A 135 0.12 9.25 6.66
CA ILE A 135 -0.74 10.03 7.56
C ILE A 135 -0.72 9.48 8.98
N LEU A 136 -0.78 8.16 9.15
CA LEU A 136 -0.68 7.52 10.45
C LEU A 136 0.75 7.66 11.01
N GLY A 137 1.77 7.39 10.21
CA GLY A 137 3.18 7.54 10.52
C GLY A 137 3.51 8.92 11.11
N GLN A 138 3.10 10.00 10.44
CA GLN A 138 3.42 11.35 10.90
C GLN A 138 2.66 11.78 12.17
N THR A 139 1.54 11.13 12.50
CA THR A 139 0.66 11.53 13.61
C THR A 139 0.83 10.66 14.85
N ILE A 140 0.95 9.35 14.68
CA ILE A 140 0.87 8.35 15.77
C ILE A 140 2.09 7.42 15.87
N GLN A 141 3.12 7.62 15.03
CA GLN A 141 4.42 6.96 15.15
C GLN A 141 5.48 7.94 15.64
N LEU A 142 6.20 7.58 16.70
CA LEU A 142 7.30 8.42 17.20
C LEU A 142 8.51 8.30 16.28
N THR A 143 9.10 9.44 15.88
CA THR A 143 10.48 9.48 15.38
C THR A 143 11.30 10.45 16.21
N ILE A 144 12.47 10.00 16.64
CA ILE A 144 13.44 10.82 17.37
C ILE A 144 14.61 11.09 16.44
N TYR A 145 14.81 12.36 16.10
CA TYR A 145 15.88 12.79 15.23
C TYR A 145 16.96 13.51 16.03
N ASN A 146 18.19 13.00 15.96
CA ASN A 146 19.37 13.65 16.50
C ASN A 146 19.87 14.69 15.48
N VAL A 147 19.67 15.96 15.81
CA VAL A 147 20.05 17.10 14.96
C VAL A 147 21.56 17.25 14.88
N THR A 148 22.29 16.93 15.95
CA THR A 148 23.76 17.03 16.01
C THR A 148 24.42 16.00 15.08
N LYS A 149 23.94 14.75 15.13
CA LYS A 149 24.50 13.62 14.35
C LYS A 149 23.82 13.40 13.00
N GLN A 150 22.76 14.16 12.72
CA GLN A 150 21.92 14.08 11.53
C GLN A 150 21.33 12.69 11.24
N CYS A 151 20.99 11.95 12.29
CA CYS A 151 20.43 10.59 12.18
C CYS A 151 19.16 10.41 13.04
N VAL A 152 18.35 9.43 12.65
CA VAL A 152 17.24 8.94 13.49
C VAL A 152 17.82 7.99 14.54
N ILE A 153 17.35 8.09 15.77
CA ILE A 153 17.80 7.27 16.90
C ILE A 153 16.63 6.53 17.55
N GLU A 154 16.93 5.41 18.20
CA GLU A 154 15.95 4.64 18.97
C GLU A 154 15.75 5.24 20.38
N LYS A 155 14.69 4.83 21.07
CA LYS A 155 14.33 5.38 22.39
C LYS A 155 15.41 5.08 23.43
N GLU A 156 16.00 3.91 23.35
CA GLU A 156 17.08 3.43 24.21
C GLU A 156 18.34 4.32 24.10
N GLN A 157 18.52 5.00 22.95
CA GLN A 157 19.68 5.85 22.68
C GLN A 157 19.48 7.30 23.16
N VAL A 158 18.26 7.69 23.56
CA VAL A 158 17.91 9.06 23.94
C VAL A 158 18.69 9.52 25.16
N GLU A 159 18.79 8.69 26.20
CA GLU A 159 19.49 9.06 27.43
C GLU A 159 20.98 9.34 27.16
N ASN A 160 21.61 8.50 26.34
CA ASN A 160 23.01 8.69 25.94
C ASN A 160 23.19 9.94 25.07
N ALA A 161 22.25 10.23 24.16
CA ALA A 161 22.29 11.44 23.36
C ALA A 161 22.18 12.70 24.23
N ILE A 162 21.30 12.70 25.23
CA ILE A 162 21.16 13.81 26.19
C ILE A 162 22.44 13.98 27.01
N LYS A 163 23.02 12.89 27.53
CA LYS A 163 24.31 12.93 28.26
C LYS A 163 25.45 13.51 27.43
N ASN A 164 25.46 13.25 26.12
CA ASN A 164 26.43 13.78 25.18
C ASN A 164 26.17 15.26 24.77
N GLY A 165 25.07 15.87 25.23
CA GLY A 165 24.67 17.22 24.83
C GLY A 165 24.11 17.33 23.41
N ASP A 166 23.65 16.21 22.83
CA ASP A 166 23.06 16.19 21.48
C ASP A 166 21.71 16.92 21.45
N LYS A 167 21.44 17.67 20.37
CA LYS A 167 20.14 18.32 20.15
C LYS A 167 19.16 17.32 19.53
N LEU A 168 18.02 17.10 20.19
CA LEU A 168 16.99 16.16 19.73
C LEU A 168 15.73 16.87 19.24
N LYS A 169 15.10 16.31 18.21
CA LYS A 169 13.80 16.75 17.69
C LYS A 169 12.86 15.56 17.56
N TYR A 170 11.63 15.73 18.05
CA TYR A 170 10.62 14.68 18.10
C TYR A 170 9.54 14.93 17.05
N TYR A 171 9.13 13.86 16.37
CA TYR A 171 8.05 13.85 15.39
C TYR A 171 7.02 12.78 15.76
N GLY A 172 5.75 13.04 15.47
CA GLY A 172 4.63 12.15 15.79
C GLY A 172 4.40 11.96 17.29
N LYS A 173 3.66 10.89 17.62
CA LYS A 173 3.34 10.47 18.99
C LYS A 173 3.72 9.01 19.18
N ASP A 174 3.96 8.60 20.41
CA ASP A 174 4.32 7.23 20.73
C ASP A 174 3.08 6.37 21.01
N ILE A 175 2.29 6.09 19.98
CA ILE A 175 1.03 5.32 20.13
C ILE A 175 1.17 3.97 19.45
N LEU A 176 1.60 3.94 18.19
CA LEU A 176 1.84 2.70 17.44
C LEU A 176 3.27 2.65 16.89
N ASN A 177 3.79 1.43 16.77
CA ASN A 177 5.02 1.15 16.02
C ASN A 177 4.70 0.88 14.54
N ASN A 178 5.74 0.63 13.74
CA ASN A 178 5.63 0.36 12.31
C ASN A 178 4.66 -0.80 12.01
N SER A 179 4.79 -1.91 12.74
CA SER A 179 3.93 -3.08 12.55
C SER A 179 2.46 -2.79 12.84
N GLY A 180 2.17 -2.00 13.88
CA GLY A 180 0.80 -1.58 14.21
C GLY A 180 0.19 -0.68 13.14
N ILE A 181 0.98 0.25 12.60
CA ILE A 181 0.53 1.15 11.53
C ILE A 181 0.28 0.35 10.24
N ASN A 182 1.22 -0.50 9.82
CA ASN A 182 1.05 -1.34 8.64
C ASN A 182 -0.20 -2.24 8.73
N LEU A 183 -0.51 -2.76 9.92
CA LEU A 183 -1.72 -3.55 10.14
C LEU A 183 -2.98 -2.70 9.95
N VAL A 184 -3.04 -1.51 10.56
CA VAL A 184 -4.20 -0.61 10.44
C VAL A 184 -4.37 -0.13 9.00
N THR A 185 -3.29 0.35 8.37
CA THR A 185 -3.28 0.76 6.97
C THR A 185 -3.74 -0.38 6.08
N GLY A 186 -3.15 -1.57 6.22
CA GLY A 186 -3.47 -2.75 5.42
C GLY A 186 -4.94 -3.18 5.57
N LEU A 187 -5.50 -3.13 6.77
CA LEU A 187 -6.93 -3.45 6.98
C LEU A 187 -7.85 -2.41 6.33
N ILE A 188 -7.53 -1.12 6.43
CA ILE A 188 -8.31 -0.05 5.81
C ILE A 188 -8.28 -0.20 4.28
N THR A 189 -7.10 -0.38 3.69
CA THR A 189 -6.97 -0.56 2.24
C THR A 189 -7.58 -1.84 1.73
N ALA A 190 -7.51 -2.93 2.49
CA ALA A 190 -8.19 -4.18 2.17
C ALA A 190 -9.71 -4.00 2.12
N LEU A 191 -10.30 -3.28 3.08
CA LEU A 191 -11.74 -2.97 3.06
C LEU A 191 -12.12 -2.10 1.85
N ILE A 192 -11.31 -1.06 1.55
CA ILE A 192 -11.53 -0.22 0.37
C ILE A 192 -11.45 -1.05 -0.91
N SER A 193 -10.42 -1.88 -1.06
CA SER A 193 -10.22 -2.73 -2.23
C SER A 193 -11.33 -3.76 -2.38
N GLY A 194 -11.75 -4.40 -1.28
CA GLY A 194 -12.89 -5.31 -1.26
C GLY A 194 -14.16 -4.65 -1.77
N TYR A 195 -14.46 -3.44 -1.32
CA TYR A 195 -15.63 -2.68 -1.77
C TYR A 195 -15.53 -2.28 -3.25
N LEU A 196 -14.36 -1.81 -3.70
CA LEU A 196 -14.10 -1.52 -5.11
C LEU A 196 -14.24 -2.77 -5.99
N GLY A 197 -13.80 -3.93 -5.49
CA GLY A 197 -13.93 -5.22 -6.13
C GLY A 197 -15.38 -5.59 -6.46
N VAL A 198 -16.31 -5.31 -5.54
CA VAL A 198 -17.75 -5.59 -5.73
C VAL A 198 -18.42 -4.61 -6.70
N ILE A 199 -17.91 -3.39 -6.83
CA ILE A 199 -18.49 -2.36 -7.71
C ILE A 199 -17.97 -2.47 -9.14
N LEU A 200 -16.68 -2.75 -9.30
CA LEU A 200 -15.98 -2.65 -10.58
C LEU A 200 -15.98 -3.96 -11.39
N PHE A 201 -16.24 -5.09 -10.73
CA PHE A 201 -16.21 -6.44 -11.31
C PHE A 201 -17.51 -7.18 -11.02
#